data_AF-A0A964PYE1-F1
#
_entry.id   AF-A0A964PYE1-F1
#
_cell.length_a   1.000
_cell.length_b   1.000
_cell.length_c   1.000
_cell.angle_alpha   90.00
_cell.angle_beta   90.00
_cell.angle_gamma   90.00
#
_symmetry.space_group_name_H-M   'P 1'
#
loop_
_entity.id
_entity.type
_entity.pdbx_description
1 polymer ?
#
loop_
_entity_poly.entity_id
_entity_poly.type
_entity_poly.pdbx_seq_one_letter_code
_entity_poly.pdbx_strand_id
1 'polypeptide(L)'
;MALLLHYGSRTIARQAAGRDRTEENLSLSPRTPKPRFGCACPPTRPPPMHEDRPAPATRQSSEPRSQSLAPLPLRRRISHLRRMDRSIRALSLTLLATSVAACEGQVSPDGDALDGAAAATPASVPQYVTATDPDATATAGFTYVGPVLEELPPLEPDAAVRSETERDWAIAVGTVEWAKTRGFDRLPIGDVVAMLGETFVGSPYTPGTLELAGPERLVVNLRAFDRVTLVEHLLVLSRITIAAPVRVIANRELFRERYRTELTRLRYRDGVPAGYESRLHYFSEWIRDAEAKGLVEDVTRDLGGSEDSRPIRYMSTHPEAYRQLREDPAQITAIRATEGRLGAFPRFVIPKDRIAAIENELRTGDIIAAVSNMDGLDVAHTGVAILQNGRIHLLNAPLVGDSVEISVQPLAERILGIPTQSGIIVARPLPPPTSN
;
A
#
# COMPACT_ATOMS: atom_id res chain seq x y z
N MET A 1 -14.56 -18.07 55.76
CA MET A 1 -14.04 -16.78 56.27
C MET A 1 -14.63 -15.68 55.40
N ALA A 2 -15.89 -15.25 55.57
CA ALA A 2 -16.48 -14.47 56.66
C ALA A 2 -15.95 -13.02 56.75
N LEU A 3 -16.74 -12.07 56.22
CA LEU A 3 -17.10 -10.70 56.66
C LEU A 3 -17.37 -9.85 55.38
N LEU A 4 -18.56 -9.38 54.97
CA LEU A 4 -19.70 -8.63 55.55
C LEU A 4 -19.45 -7.13 55.89
N LEU A 5 -20.13 -6.28 55.10
CA LEU A 5 -20.91 -5.04 55.42
C LEU A 5 -20.25 -3.64 55.48
N HIS A 6 -20.70 -2.73 54.60
CA HIS A 6 -21.55 -1.53 54.87
C HIS A 6 -21.70 -0.68 53.58
N TYR A 7 -22.87 -0.53 52.94
CA TYR A 7 -24.01 0.39 53.17
C TYR A 7 -23.69 1.91 53.18
N GLY A 8 -24.39 2.67 52.31
CA GLY A 8 -24.54 4.13 52.46
C GLY A 8 -24.99 4.92 51.23
N SER A 9 -26.28 4.86 50.85
CA SER A 9 -26.94 5.82 49.95
C SER A 9 -27.16 7.18 50.65
N ARG A 10 -27.14 8.30 49.91
CA ARG A 10 -28.02 9.46 50.15
C ARG A 10 -28.09 10.42 48.96
N THR A 11 -29.34 10.72 48.59
CA THR A 11 -29.83 11.73 47.63
C THR A 11 -30.15 13.05 48.37
N ILE A 12 -30.53 14.10 47.60
CA ILE A 12 -31.20 15.39 47.94
C ILE A 12 -30.24 16.59 47.82
N ALA A 13 -30.57 17.79 47.30
CA ALA A 13 -31.52 18.35 46.32
C ALA A 13 -31.26 19.89 46.24
N ARG A 14 -31.50 20.47 45.06
CA ARG A 14 -32.13 21.80 44.74
C ARG A 14 -31.66 23.16 45.31
N GLN A 15 -31.66 24.13 44.36
CA GLN A 15 -32.04 25.57 44.42
C GLN A 15 -31.03 26.56 45.06
N ALA A 16 -30.92 27.83 44.66
CA ALA A 16 -31.40 28.68 43.56
C ALA A 16 -30.78 30.10 43.72
N ALA A 17 -30.79 30.90 42.63
CA ALA A 17 -30.71 32.38 42.57
C ALA A 17 -29.42 33.07 43.05
N GLY A 18 -28.95 34.20 42.50
CA GLY A 18 -29.42 35.10 41.46
C GLY A 18 -28.62 36.43 41.56
N ARG A 19 -28.40 37.05 40.39
CA ARG A 19 -28.13 38.50 40.11
C ARG A 19 -27.10 39.26 40.95
N ASP A 20 -26.15 39.92 40.28
CA ASP A 20 -26.27 41.37 40.07
C ASP A 20 -25.51 41.89 38.84
N ARG A 21 -26.06 42.96 38.25
CA ARG A 21 -25.52 43.76 37.15
C ARG A 21 -24.95 45.04 37.72
N THR A 22 -23.88 45.57 37.13
CA THR A 22 -23.70 47.03 36.98
C THR A 22 -23.14 47.34 35.60
N GLU A 23 -23.89 48.18 34.88
CA GLU A 23 -23.51 48.87 33.65
C GLU A 23 -22.68 50.11 33.99
N GLU A 24 -21.76 50.51 33.13
CA GLU A 24 -21.57 51.93 32.82
C GLU A 24 -21.19 52.12 31.35
N ASN A 25 -22.04 52.89 30.67
CA ASN A 25 -21.93 53.34 29.28
C ASN A 25 -20.91 54.48 29.15
N LEU A 26 -20.31 54.63 27.96
CA LEU A 26 -20.23 55.93 27.28
C LEU A 26 -19.87 55.76 25.80
N SER A 27 -20.83 56.17 24.96
CA SER A 27 -20.79 56.32 23.51
C SER A 27 -19.97 57.55 23.07
N LEU A 28 -19.41 57.53 21.85
CA LEU A 28 -19.68 58.52 20.77
C LEU A 28 -18.81 58.24 19.52
N SER A 29 -19.47 58.08 18.37
CA SER A 29 -18.94 58.18 17.00
C SER A 29 -18.97 59.68 16.55
N PRO A 30 -18.65 60.13 15.30
CA PRO A 30 -18.22 59.43 14.07
C PRO A 30 -17.13 60.17 13.22
N ARG A 31 -16.72 59.56 12.08
CA ARG A 31 -16.57 60.16 10.70
C ARG A 31 -15.36 59.65 9.90
N THR A 32 -15.65 59.14 8.70
CA THR A 32 -14.77 58.88 7.54
C THR A 32 -14.30 60.18 6.86
N PRO A 33 -13.22 60.22 6.02
CA PRO A 33 -13.28 59.78 4.60
C PRO A 33 -11.99 59.18 3.99
N LYS A 34 -12.16 58.50 2.84
CA LYS A 34 -11.11 58.11 1.86
C LYS A 34 -10.48 59.35 1.18
N PRO A 35 -9.31 59.20 0.53
CA PRO A 35 -9.31 59.23 -0.95
C PRO A 35 -8.34 58.25 -1.65
N ARG A 36 -8.58 58.10 -2.96
CA ARG A 36 -7.85 57.32 -3.99
C ARG A 36 -6.67 58.11 -4.58
N PHE A 37 -5.62 57.42 -5.05
CA PHE A 37 -4.81 57.61 -6.28
C PHE A 37 -3.86 56.38 -6.32
N GLY A 38 -3.58 55.60 -7.37
CA GLY A 38 -3.58 55.83 -8.81
C GLY A 38 -2.13 55.76 -9.31
N CYS A 39 -1.68 54.62 -9.86
CA CYS A 39 -0.64 54.54 -10.90
C CYS A 39 -0.49 53.11 -11.45
N ALA A 40 -0.27 53.03 -12.75
CA ALA A 40 -0.24 51.83 -13.59
C ALA A 40 1.13 51.63 -14.27
N CYS A 41 1.35 50.39 -14.73
CA CYS A 41 2.31 49.91 -15.76
C CYS A 41 3.80 49.75 -15.40
N PRO A 42 4.57 48.91 -16.15
CA PRO A 42 4.25 47.64 -16.85
C PRO A 42 5.32 46.52 -16.58
N PRO A 43 5.22 45.31 -17.19
CA PRO A 43 6.15 44.21 -16.94
C PRO A 43 7.37 44.25 -17.88
N THR A 44 8.57 43.98 -17.34
CA THR A 44 9.79 43.80 -18.13
C THR A 44 10.08 42.32 -18.37
N ARG A 45 10.00 41.92 -19.65
CA ARG A 45 10.51 40.68 -20.22
C ARG A 45 11.88 40.97 -20.85
N PRO A 46 12.93 40.15 -20.67
CA PRO A 46 14.08 40.16 -21.57
C PRO A 46 13.91 39.15 -22.74
N PRO A 47 14.63 39.36 -23.86
CA PRO A 47 14.41 38.72 -25.16
C PRO A 47 15.07 37.33 -25.30
N PRO A 48 14.77 36.57 -26.39
CA PRO A 48 15.32 35.25 -26.65
C PRO A 48 16.72 35.35 -27.27
N MET A 49 17.62 34.43 -26.89
CA MET A 49 18.88 34.21 -27.60
C MET A 49 18.76 32.92 -28.41
N HIS A 50 18.80 33.08 -29.73
CA HIS A 50 18.94 32.03 -30.73
C HIS A 50 20.37 31.46 -30.72
N GLU A 51 20.42 30.14 -30.97
CA GLU A 51 21.39 29.36 -31.75
C GLU A 51 22.90 29.56 -31.54
N ASP A 52 23.59 28.49 -31.14
CA ASP A 52 24.41 27.74 -32.11
C ASP A 52 24.97 26.42 -31.50
N ARG A 53 24.54 25.30 -32.08
CA ARG A 53 25.27 24.03 -32.04
C ARG A 53 26.41 24.11 -33.05
N PRO A 54 27.56 23.50 -32.74
CA PRO A 54 28.14 22.62 -33.75
C PRO A 54 28.71 21.32 -33.16
N ALA A 55 28.29 20.21 -33.74
CA ALA A 55 29.06 18.97 -33.89
C ALA A 55 28.74 18.44 -35.31
N PRO A 56 29.57 17.59 -35.95
CA PRO A 56 30.78 16.91 -35.45
C PRO A 56 32.01 17.04 -36.38
N ALA A 57 33.21 16.82 -35.83
CA ALA A 57 34.41 16.59 -36.64
C ALA A 57 34.70 15.08 -36.71
N THR A 58 34.49 14.54 -37.90
CA THR A 58 34.96 13.22 -38.37
C THR A 58 36.49 13.13 -38.37
N ARG A 59 37.03 12.06 -37.77
CA ARG A 59 38.33 11.49 -38.18
C ARG A 59 38.23 9.96 -38.25
N GLN A 60 38.30 9.46 -39.49
CA GLN A 60 38.91 8.18 -39.88
C GLN A 60 40.38 8.20 -39.35
N SER A 61 41.10 7.13 -39.02
CA SER A 61 41.15 5.74 -39.47
C SER A 61 42.20 5.02 -38.60
N SER A 62 41.98 3.74 -38.23
CA SER A 62 42.93 2.63 -38.43
C SER A 62 42.52 1.39 -37.63
N GLU A 63 42.11 0.33 -38.34
CA GLU A 63 42.08 -1.04 -37.84
C GLU A 63 43.50 -1.61 -37.71
N PRO A 64 43.67 -2.68 -36.92
CA PRO A 64 44.31 -3.85 -37.50
C PRO A 64 43.55 -5.17 -37.26
N ARG A 65 43.47 -5.91 -38.36
CA ARG A 65 43.21 -7.33 -38.59
C ARG A 65 43.29 -8.30 -37.39
N SER A 66 42.17 -8.99 -37.18
CA SER A 66 41.97 -10.45 -37.07
C SER A 66 43.08 -11.33 -36.47
N GLN A 67 42.77 -12.00 -35.36
CA GLN A 67 43.09 -13.42 -35.16
C GLN A 67 41.92 -14.15 -34.50
N SER A 68 41.42 -15.15 -35.23
CA SER A 68 40.44 -16.15 -34.82
C SER A 68 41.11 -17.20 -33.95
N LEU A 69 40.54 -17.49 -32.79
CA LEU A 69 40.90 -18.64 -31.95
C LEU A 69 39.65 -19.50 -31.75
N ALA A 70 39.72 -20.71 -32.31
CA ALA A 70 38.70 -21.76 -32.20
C ALA A 70 38.57 -22.29 -30.76
N PRO A 71 37.39 -22.80 -30.35
CA PRO A 71 37.16 -23.26 -29.00
C PRO A 71 37.70 -24.69 -28.77
N LEU A 72 38.37 -24.90 -27.62
CA LEU A 72 38.72 -26.22 -27.10
C LEU A 72 37.51 -26.88 -26.42
N PRO A 73 37.33 -28.21 -26.52
CA PRO A 73 36.17 -28.91 -25.97
C PRO A 73 36.44 -29.38 -24.54
N LEU A 74 35.53 -29.12 -23.60
CA LEU A 74 35.51 -29.81 -22.31
C LEU A 74 34.29 -30.72 -22.19
N ARG A 75 34.49 -31.97 -22.59
CA ARG A 75 33.78 -33.12 -22.02
C ARG A 75 34.34 -33.39 -20.62
N ARG A 76 33.50 -33.30 -19.59
CA ARG A 76 33.35 -34.23 -18.44
C ARG A 76 32.85 -33.47 -17.20
N ARG A 77 31.58 -33.69 -16.85
CA ARG A 77 31.13 -34.28 -15.58
C ARG A 77 29.59 -34.23 -15.50
N ILE A 78 28.96 -35.16 -16.21
CA ILE A 78 27.61 -35.64 -15.89
C ILE A 78 27.81 -36.87 -15.01
N SER A 79 27.69 -36.72 -13.69
CA SER A 79 27.53 -37.86 -12.77
C SER A 79 27.00 -37.46 -11.39
N HIS A 80 26.13 -36.45 -11.28
CA HIS A 80 25.40 -36.19 -10.02
C HIS A 80 23.90 -35.83 -10.18
N LEU A 81 23.36 -35.76 -11.39
CA LEU A 81 21.97 -35.33 -11.66
C LEU A 81 21.00 -36.48 -12.04
N ARG A 82 21.25 -37.72 -11.59
CA ARG A 82 20.32 -38.85 -11.81
C ARG A 82 19.82 -39.53 -10.54
N ARG A 83 19.98 -38.90 -9.37
CA ARG A 83 19.48 -39.45 -8.09
C ARG A 83 18.35 -38.67 -7.40
N MET A 84 17.92 -37.52 -7.93
CA MET A 84 16.83 -36.72 -7.34
C MET A 84 15.52 -36.73 -8.15
N ASP A 85 15.43 -37.52 -9.22
CA ASP A 85 14.24 -37.57 -10.09
C ASP A 85 13.34 -38.80 -9.84
N ARG A 86 13.55 -39.52 -8.74
CA ARG A 86 12.72 -40.67 -8.34
C ARG A 86 11.97 -40.48 -7.01
N SER A 87 12.30 -39.46 -6.22
CA SER A 87 11.68 -39.25 -4.90
C SER A 87 10.46 -38.32 -4.92
N ILE A 88 10.22 -37.59 -6.01
CA ILE A 88 9.09 -36.64 -6.09
C ILE A 88 7.84 -37.27 -6.73
N ARG A 89 7.96 -38.38 -7.47
CA ARG A 89 6.80 -39.12 -8.01
C ARG A 89 6.13 -40.09 -7.02
N ALA A 90 6.65 -40.25 -5.80
CA ALA A 90 6.11 -41.17 -4.80
C ALA A 90 5.26 -40.49 -3.71
N LEU A 91 5.19 -39.15 -3.65
CA LEU A 91 4.38 -38.44 -2.66
C LEU A 91 3.00 -37.98 -3.15
N SER A 92 2.67 -38.15 -4.43
CA SER A 92 1.38 -37.75 -5.00
C SER A 92 0.34 -38.88 -5.08
N LEU A 93 0.57 -40.03 -4.43
CA LEU A 93 -0.36 -41.17 -4.49
C LEU A 93 -0.80 -41.75 -3.13
N THR A 94 -0.62 -41.00 -2.03
CA THR A 94 -1.00 -41.46 -0.67
C THR A 94 -1.72 -40.38 0.13
N LEU A 95 -2.72 -39.74 -0.48
CA LEU A 95 -3.71 -38.91 0.22
C LEU A 95 -5.05 -39.00 -0.52
N LEU A 96 -5.50 -40.23 -0.76
CA LEU A 96 -6.84 -40.53 -1.25
C LEU A 96 -7.33 -41.84 -0.63
N ALA A 97 -7.47 -41.84 0.70
CA ALA A 97 -8.27 -42.82 1.44
C ALA A 97 -8.33 -42.40 2.91
N THR A 98 -9.46 -41.83 3.34
CA THR A 98 -10.19 -42.12 4.60
C THR A 98 -11.01 -40.90 5.06
N SER A 99 -12.27 -40.83 4.64
CA SER A 99 -13.40 -40.39 5.47
C SER A 99 -14.71 -40.60 4.70
N VAL A 100 -15.16 -41.85 4.67
CA VAL A 100 -16.55 -42.22 4.36
C VAL A 100 -17.10 -42.92 5.60
N ALA A 101 -18.38 -42.63 5.90
CA ALA A 101 -19.22 -43.05 7.01
C ALA A 101 -19.14 -42.13 8.25
N ALA A 102 -20.23 -41.66 8.84
CA ALA A 102 -21.66 -41.76 8.54
C ALA A 102 -22.38 -40.72 9.42
N CYS A 103 -23.50 -40.18 8.94
CA CYS A 103 -24.68 -39.87 9.75
C CYS A 103 -25.82 -39.53 8.78
N GLU A 104 -26.61 -40.56 8.45
CA GLU A 104 -27.97 -40.42 7.95
C GLU A 104 -28.89 -39.97 9.09
N GLY A 105 -29.89 -39.13 8.80
CA GLY A 105 -30.87 -38.72 9.80
C GLY A 105 -31.91 -37.71 9.33
N GLN A 106 -32.80 -38.17 8.43
CA GLN A 106 -34.22 -37.79 8.28
C GLN A 106 -34.64 -36.41 7.74
N VAL A 107 -35.42 -36.49 6.66
CA VAL A 107 -36.33 -35.49 6.08
C VAL A 107 -37.73 -35.71 6.65
N SER A 108 -38.49 -34.64 6.95
CA SER A 108 -39.88 -34.33 6.45
C SER A 108 -40.59 -33.21 7.27
N PRO A 109 -41.70 -32.59 6.79
CA PRO A 109 -41.74 -31.15 6.49
C PRO A 109 -42.90 -30.40 7.21
N ASP A 110 -43.27 -29.23 6.67
CA ASP A 110 -44.32 -28.24 7.05
C ASP A 110 -43.79 -27.12 7.96
N GLY A 111 -44.07 -25.83 7.78
CA GLY A 111 -44.95 -25.09 6.88
C GLY A 111 -44.95 -23.61 7.31
N ASP A 112 -45.49 -22.76 6.44
CA ASP A 112 -45.96 -21.39 6.65
C ASP A 112 -45.01 -20.19 6.79
N ALA A 113 -45.32 -19.24 5.90
CA ALA A 113 -44.86 -17.86 5.83
C ALA A 113 -45.48 -17.00 6.93
N LEU A 114 -44.74 -15.99 7.42
CA LEU A 114 -45.31 -14.70 7.83
C LEU A 114 -44.29 -13.56 7.70
N ASP A 115 -44.79 -12.46 7.14
CA ASP A 115 -44.21 -11.11 7.08
C ASP A 115 -43.76 -10.59 8.46
N GLY A 116 -42.73 -9.74 8.45
CA GLY A 116 -42.32 -9.00 9.64
C GLY A 116 -41.17 -8.04 9.37
N ALA A 117 -41.48 -6.87 8.83
CA ALA A 117 -40.58 -5.72 8.83
C ALA A 117 -40.18 -5.37 10.28
N ALA A 118 -38.89 -5.39 10.57
CA ALA A 118 -38.34 -4.87 11.82
C ALA A 118 -37.00 -4.17 11.57
N ALA A 119 -37.08 -2.84 11.67
CA ALA A 119 -36.04 -1.86 11.97
C ALA A 119 -34.58 -2.34 11.92
N ALA A 120 -33.87 -1.88 10.89
CA ALA A 120 -32.41 -1.86 10.85
C ALA A 120 -31.88 -1.01 12.01
N THR A 121 -31.25 -1.67 12.98
CA THR A 121 -30.34 -1.05 13.94
C THR A 121 -29.16 -0.42 13.20
N PRO A 122 -28.65 0.74 13.63
CA PRO A 122 -27.51 1.37 12.97
C PRO A 122 -26.31 0.44 13.08
N ALA A 123 -25.80 0.02 11.92
CA ALA A 123 -24.58 -0.76 11.78
C ALA A 123 -23.45 -0.04 12.51
N SER A 124 -22.83 -0.77 13.43
CA SER A 124 -21.65 -0.38 14.17
C SER A 124 -20.55 0.08 13.21
N VAL A 125 -20.11 1.32 13.42
CA VAL A 125 -18.91 1.93 12.84
C VAL A 125 -17.74 0.95 13.01
N PRO A 126 -16.99 0.59 11.96
CA PRO A 126 -15.71 -0.08 12.16
C PRO A 126 -14.80 0.92 12.87
N GLN A 127 -14.55 0.70 14.15
CA GLN A 127 -13.55 1.42 14.92
C GLN A 127 -12.21 1.20 14.22
N TYR A 128 -11.67 2.25 13.59
CA TYR A 128 -10.22 2.35 13.45
C TYR A 128 -9.67 2.39 14.88
N VAL A 129 -9.19 1.24 15.35
CA VAL A 129 -8.67 1.07 16.71
C VAL A 129 -7.48 2.01 16.88
N THR A 130 -7.74 3.15 17.52
CA THR A 130 -6.73 3.97 18.18
C THR A 130 -6.51 3.36 19.56
N ALA A 131 -5.57 2.44 19.66
CA ALA A 131 -4.81 2.15 20.87
C ALA A 131 -3.66 1.24 20.49
N THR A 132 -2.45 1.81 20.33
CA THR A 132 -1.24 1.04 20.60
C THR A 132 -1.27 0.72 22.09
N ASP A 133 -1.69 -0.49 22.43
CA ASP A 133 -1.28 -1.09 23.68
C ASP A 133 0.22 -1.38 23.56
N PRO A 134 1.10 -0.72 24.34
CA PRO A 134 2.53 -1.01 24.30
C PRO A 134 2.87 -2.42 24.78
N ASP A 135 1.90 -3.17 25.32
CA ASP A 135 2.04 -4.56 25.78
C ASP A 135 1.36 -5.60 24.86
N ALA A 136 0.90 -5.21 23.66
CA ALA A 136 0.44 -6.16 22.65
C ALA A 136 1.64 -6.97 22.11
N THR A 137 2.02 -7.98 22.88
CA THR A 137 2.93 -9.07 22.51
C THR A 137 2.27 -9.91 21.43
N ALA A 138 2.22 -9.38 20.20
CA ALA A 138 2.07 -10.18 18.99
C ALA A 138 3.39 -10.92 18.72
N THR A 139 3.76 -11.80 19.63
CA THR A 139 4.86 -12.77 19.46
C THR A 139 4.31 -14.06 18.82
N ALA A 140 3.36 -13.94 17.89
CA ALA A 140 3.16 -15.00 16.91
C ALA A 140 4.34 -14.91 15.95
N GLY A 141 5.23 -15.89 16.00
CA GLY A 141 6.52 -15.86 15.32
C GLY A 141 6.37 -15.45 13.85
N PHE A 142 6.95 -14.31 13.49
CA PHE A 142 7.06 -13.88 12.10
C PHE A 142 7.70 -15.01 11.27
N THR A 143 6.86 -15.67 10.47
CA THR A 143 7.26 -16.77 9.60
C THR A 143 7.18 -16.26 8.17
N TYR A 144 8.29 -15.75 7.69
CA TYR A 144 8.45 -15.51 6.25
C TYR A 144 8.52 -16.88 5.57
N VAL A 145 7.45 -17.25 4.86
CA VAL A 145 7.34 -18.53 4.13
C VAL A 145 7.98 -18.43 2.73
N GLY A 146 8.43 -17.23 2.37
CA GLY A 146 9.09 -16.99 1.11
C GLY A 146 10.45 -17.69 0.98
N PRO A 147 11.08 -17.58 -0.19
CA PRO A 147 12.23 -18.39 -0.59
C PRO A 147 13.53 -18.17 0.18
N VAL A 148 13.53 -17.36 1.23
CA VAL A 148 14.72 -16.91 1.96
C VAL A 148 14.89 -17.71 3.25
N LEU A 149 15.89 -18.59 3.17
CA LEU A 149 16.73 -19.16 4.22
C LEU A 149 16.10 -20.18 5.18
N GLU A 150 16.89 -21.22 5.47
CA GLU A 150 16.63 -22.17 6.57
C GLU A 150 16.62 -21.45 7.94
N GLU A 151 17.33 -20.30 8.08
CA GLU A 151 17.28 -19.41 9.26
C GLU A 151 17.48 -17.91 8.90
N LEU A 152 16.54 -17.04 9.32
CA LEU A 152 16.67 -15.57 9.23
C LEU A 152 17.46 -15.00 10.42
N PRO A 153 18.11 -13.82 10.29
CA PRO A 153 18.70 -13.14 11.43
C PRO A 153 17.70 -12.99 12.59
N PRO A 154 18.13 -13.17 13.85
CA PRO A 154 17.25 -13.01 14.99
C PRO A 154 16.66 -11.60 15.00
N LEU A 155 15.40 -11.51 15.42
CA LEU A 155 14.74 -10.21 15.56
C LEU A 155 15.40 -9.43 16.69
N GLU A 156 15.87 -8.21 16.41
CA GLU A 156 16.46 -7.37 17.43
C GLU A 156 15.41 -6.91 18.46
N PRO A 157 15.73 -6.77 19.77
CA PRO A 157 14.73 -6.43 20.79
C PRO A 157 14.02 -5.09 20.56
N ASP A 158 14.71 -4.12 19.95
CA ASP A 158 14.21 -2.78 19.61
C ASP A 158 13.73 -2.68 18.15
N ALA A 159 13.54 -3.82 17.49
CA ALA A 159 13.05 -3.96 16.12
C ALA A 159 11.81 -3.12 15.77
N ALA A 160 10.91 -2.88 16.73
CA ALA A 160 9.67 -2.14 16.52
C ALA A 160 9.87 -0.62 16.41
N VAL A 161 10.98 -0.09 16.93
CA VAL A 161 11.28 1.36 16.91
C VAL A 161 12.35 1.76 15.90
N ARG A 162 12.95 0.77 15.21
CA ARG A 162 13.95 0.99 14.17
C ARG A 162 13.30 1.27 12.82
N SER A 163 13.94 2.15 12.05
CA SER A 163 13.54 2.41 10.66
C SER A 163 13.87 1.24 9.72
N GLU A 164 14.82 0.38 10.08
CA GLU A 164 15.24 -0.78 9.30
C GLU A 164 16.04 -1.73 10.19
N THR A 165 16.02 -3.03 9.89
CA THR A 165 16.81 -4.04 10.61
C THR A 165 17.61 -4.95 9.68
N GLU A 166 18.55 -5.72 10.24
CA GLU A 166 19.28 -6.71 9.44
C GLU A 166 18.36 -7.80 8.88
N ARG A 167 17.27 -8.12 9.60
CA ARG A 167 16.25 -9.05 9.14
C ARG A 167 15.46 -8.50 7.96
N ASP A 168 15.09 -7.21 7.96
CA ASP A 168 14.45 -6.57 6.80
C ASP A 168 15.33 -6.69 5.55
N TRP A 169 16.62 -6.44 5.71
CA TRP A 169 17.58 -6.52 4.61
C TRP A 169 17.82 -7.94 4.12
N ALA A 170 17.86 -8.93 5.01
CA ALA A 170 17.98 -10.33 4.65
C ALA A 170 16.78 -10.81 3.82
N ILE A 171 15.56 -10.42 4.22
CA ILE A 171 14.34 -10.71 3.46
C ILE A 171 14.42 -10.06 2.08
N ALA A 172 14.72 -8.75 2.01
CA ALA A 172 14.75 -8.02 0.75
C ALA A 172 15.78 -8.58 -0.25
N VAL A 173 17.03 -8.78 0.18
CA VAL A 173 18.09 -9.28 -0.72
C VAL A 173 17.81 -10.72 -1.15
N GLY A 174 17.43 -11.59 -0.21
CA GLY A 174 17.15 -12.99 -0.52
C GLY A 174 15.96 -13.15 -1.46
N THR A 175 14.93 -12.31 -1.32
CA THR A 175 13.76 -12.33 -2.22
C THR A 175 14.18 -12.04 -3.65
N VAL A 176 14.98 -10.98 -3.84
CA VAL A 176 15.48 -10.56 -5.16
C VAL A 176 16.44 -11.59 -5.75
N GLU A 177 17.37 -12.12 -4.94
CA GLU A 177 18.31 -13.16 -5.37
C GLU A 177 17.56 -14.41 -5.84
N TRP A 178 16.63 -14.91 -5.03
CA TRP A 178 15.81 -16.06 -5.41
C TRP A 178 15.05 -15.81 -6.71
N ALA A 179 14.38 -14.66 -6.83
CA ALA A 179 13.60 -14.32 -8.02
C ALA A 179 14.47 -14.32 -9.28
N LYS A 180 15.69 -13.79 -9.19
CA LYS A 180 16.66 -13.85 -10.28
C LYS A 180 17.13 -15.28 -10.58
N THR A 181 17.36 -16.13 -9.57
CA THR A 181 17.71 -17.55 -9.82
C THR A 181 16.61 -18.30 -10.56
N ARG A 182 15.35 -17.88 -10.39
CA ARG A 182 14.17 -18.40 -11.10
C ARG A 182 13.94 -17.75 -12.47
N GLY A 183 14.75 -16.76 -12.85
CA GLY A 183 14.64 -16.04 -14.12
C GLY A 183 13.48 -15.04 -14.19
N PHE A 184 13.00 -14.56 -13.03
CA PHE A 184 11.87 -13.62 -12.98
C PHE A 184 12.22 -12.25 -13.57
N ASP A 185 13.50 -11.92 -13.67
CA ASP A 185 13.99 -10.68 -14.28
C ASP A 185 13.74 -10.58 -15.79
N ARG A 186 13.24 -11.65 -16.41
CA ARG A 186 12.84 -11.70 -17.84
C ARG A 186 11.33 -11.72 -18.06
N LEU A 187 10.55 -11.69 -16.98
CA LEU A 187 9.09 -11.77 -17.05
C LEU A 187 8.47 -10.35 -17.07
N PRO A 188 7.24 -10.21 -17.57
CA PRO A 188 6.46 -8.98 -17.39
C PRO A 188 6.42 -8.58 -15.92
N ILE A 189 6.54 -7.28 -15.64
CA ILE A 189 6.60 -6.80 -14.24
C ILE A 189 5.38 -7.21 -13.42
N GLY A 190 4.18 -7.27 -14.01
CA GLY A 190 2.97 -7.71 -13.32
C GLY A 190 3.09 -9.15 -12.80
N ASP A 191 3.66 -10.05 -13.58
CA ASP A 191 3.90 -11.44 -13.16
C ASP A 191 4.93 -11.49 -12.02
N VAL A 192 5.99 -10.68 -12.10
CA VAL A 192 6.99 -10.58 -11.02
C VAL A 192 6.35 -10.09 -9.72
N VAL A 193 5.52 -9.04 -9.78
CA VAL A 193 4.79 -8.49 -8.63
C VAL A 193 3.92 -9.56 -7.98
N ALA A 194 3.14 -10.29 -8.77
CA ALA A 194 2.26 -11.34 -8.25
C ALA A 194 3.04 -12.51 -7.64
N MET A 195 4.04 -13.04 -8.34
CA MET A 195 4.83 -14.18 -7.82
C MET A 195 5.65 -13.81 -6.60
N LEU A 196 6.18 -12.59 -6.51
CA LEU A 196 6.80 -12.10 -5.28
C LEU A 196 5.75 -11.94 -4.17
N GLY A 197 4.57 -11.43 -4.49
CA GLY A 197 3.44 -11.34 -3.57
C GLY A 197 3.14 -12.67 -2.88
N GLU A 198 3.06 -13.76 -3.66
CA GLU A 198 2.79 -15.11 -3.14
C GLU A 198 3.80 -15.54 -2.07
N THR A 199 5.05 -15.06 -2.14
CA THR A 199 6.08 -15.37 -1.13
C THR A 199 5.85 -14.71 0.23
N PHE A 200 5.02 -13.67 0.27
CA PHE A 200 4.67 -12.97 1.50
C PHE A 200 3.34 -13.43 2.11
N VAL A 201 2.59 -14.33 1.46
CA VAL A 201 1.38 -14.93 2.04
C VAL A 201 1.72 -15.59 3.39
N GLY A 202 0.93 -15.28 4.42
CA GLY A 202 1.19 -15.65 5.81
C GLY A 202 2.00 -14.64 6.62
N SER A 203 2.57 -13.60 6.00
CA SER A 203 3.23 -12.50 6.73
C SER A 203 2.21 -11.72 7.57
N PRO A 204 2.55 -11.28 8.79
CA PRO A 204 1.60 -10.65 9.69
C PRO A 204 1.14 -9.28 9.16
N TYR A 205 -0.14 -9.00 9.37
CA TYR A 205 -0.68 -7.65 9.24
C TYR A 205 -0.36 -6.81 10.47
N THR A 206 0.37 -5.70 10.30
CA THR A 206 0.64 -4.74 11.36
C THR A 206 0.39 -3.31 10.87
N PRO A 207 -0.66 -2.62 11.35
CA PRO A 207 -0.89 -1.23 10.98
C PRO A 207 0.14 -0.32 11.65
N GLY A 208 0.39 0.84 11.05
CA GLY A 208 1.18 1.90 11.68
C GLY A 208 2.67 1.59 11.82
N THR A 209 3.20 0.63 11.06
CA THR A 209 4.64 0.29 11.04
C THR A 209 5.54 1.46 10.63
N LEU A 210 4.96 2.47 9.97
CA LEU A 210 5.65 3.69 9.55
C LEU A 210 5.61 4.82 10.60
N GLU A 211 4.83 4.66 11.68
CA GLU A 211 4.53 5.74 12.64
C GLU A 211 5.53 5.82 13.80
N LEU A 212 6.82 5.80 13.47
CA LEU A 212 7.88 5.88 14.47
C LEU A 212 7.91 7.26 15.14
N ALA A 213 8.36 7.33 16.40
CA ALA A 213 8.58 8.60 17.09
C ALA A 213 9.63 9.49 16.40
N GLY A 214 9.48 10.80 16.55
CA GLY A 214 10.34 11.82 15.96
C GLY A 214 9.93 12.24 14.55
N PRO A 215 10.81 12.98 13.84
CA PRO A 215 10.56 13.43 12.47
C PRO A 215 10.30 12.27 11.50
N GLU A 216 9.49 12.56 10.47
CA GLU A 216 9.24 11.65 9.35
C GLU A 216 10.57 11.23 8.73
N ARG A 217 10.70 9.91 8.48
CA ARG A 217 11.87 9.31 7.86
C ARG A 217 11.46 8.03 7.14
N LEU A 218 12.24 7.61 6.16
CA LEU A 218 12.03 6.36 5.46
C LEU A 218 12.12 5.18 6.44
N VAL A 219 11.10 4.33 6.45
CA VAL A 219 11.07 3.05 7.18
C VAL A 219 11.04 1.88 6.18
N VAL A 220 12.01 0.98 6.26
CA VAL A 220 12.04 -0.26 5.48
C VAL A 220 11.69 -1.40 6.44
N ASN A 221 10.46 -1.93 6.34
CA ASN A 221 9.98 -3.04 7.15
C ASN A 221 9.39 -4.13 6.24
N LEU A 222 10.05 -5.28 6.15
CA LEU A 222 9.56 -6.46 5.42
C LEU A 222 9.15 -7.60 6.36
N ARG A 223 9.10 -7.32 7.67
CA ARG A 223 8.69 -8.27 8.71
C ARG A 223 7.19 -8.22 8.98
N ALA A 224 6.52 -7.14 8.61
CA ALA A 224 5.08 -7.01 8.72
C ALA A 224 4.61 -5.97 7.73
N PHE A 225 3.37 -6.13 7.27
CA PHE A 225 2.81 -5.24 6.27
C PHE A 225 1.46 -4.70 6.71
N ASP A 226 1.12 -3.54 6.19
CA ASP A 226 -0.27 -3.15 5.97
C ASP A 226 -0.56 -3.20 4.47
N ARG A 227 -1.77 -2.80 4.08
CA ARG A 227 -2.23 -2.86 2.69
C ARG A 227 -1.33 -2.06 1.76
N VAL A 228 -0.90 -0.87 2.18
CA VAL A 228 -0.11 0.05 1.36
C VAL A 228 1.34 -0.40 1.32
N THR A 229 1.93 -0.71 2.48
CA THR A 229 3.34 -1.12 2.55
C THR A 229 3.59 -2.43 1.82
N LEU A 230 2.63 -3.36 1.81
CA LEU A 230 2.71 -4.56 0.97
C LEU A 230 2.89 -4.19 -0.51
N VAL A 231 2.00 -3.37 -1.06
CA VAL A 231 2.05 -2.94 -2.48
C VAL A 231 3.36 -2.22 -2.79
N GLU A 232 3.79 -1.30 -1.93
CA GLU A 232 5.04 -0.57 -2.11
C GLU A 232 6.25 -1.51 -2.15
N HIS A 233 6.36 -2.44 -1.18
CA HIS A 233 7.47 -3.37 -1.11
C HIS A 233 7.48 -4.34 -2.29
N LEU A 234 6.33 -4.85 -2.73
CA LEU A 234 6.25 -5.70 -3.92
C LEU A 234 6.70 -4.97 -5.19
N LEU A 235 6.30 -3.72 -5.36
CA LEU A 235 6.71 -2.93 -6.53
C LEU A 235 8.21 -2.63 -6.51
N VAL A 236 8.78 -2.25 -5.35
CA VAL A 236 10.24 -2.06 -5.20
C VAL A 236 11.00 -3.34 -5.50
N LEU A 237 10.63 -4.47 -4.88
CA LEU A 237 11.30 -5.75 -5.06
C LEU A 237 11.25 -6.21 -6.52
N SER A 238 10.11 -6.04 -7.19
CA SER A 238 9.93 -6.42 -8.60
C SER A 238 10.79 -5.58 -9.53
N ARG A 239 10.81 -4.27 -9.32
CA ARG A 239 11.63 -3.35 -10.12
C ARG A 239 13.12 -3.60 -9.95
N ILE A 240 13.57 -3.87 -8.72
CA ILE A 240 14.97 -4.24 -8.45
C ILE A 240 15.29 -5.60 -9.07
N THR A 241 14.39 -6.58 -8.96
CA THR A 241 14.53 -7.89 -9.61
C THR A 241 14.76 -7.73 -11.11
N ILE A 242 13.99 -6.88 -11.78
CA ILE A 242 14.12 -6.66 -13.23
C ILE A 242 15.39 -5.88 -13.59
N ALA A 243 15.63 -4.74 -12.94
CA ALA A 243 16.63 -3.79 -13.44
C ALA A 243 17.98 -3.80 -12.73
N ALA A 244 18.08 -4.34 -11.51
CA ALA A 244 19.34 -4.29 -10.77
C ALA A 244 20.36 -5.29 -11.35
N PRO A 245 21.57 -4.83 -11.71
CA PRO A 245 22.65 -5.74 -12.09
C PRO A 245 23.07 -6.63 -10.92
N VAL A 246 23.55 -7.84 -11.21
CA VAL A 246 24.01 -8.80 -10.19
C VAL A 246 25.03 -8.18 -9.21
N ARG A 247 25.92 -7.30 -9.68
CA ARG A 247 26.90 -6.58 -8.83
C ARG A 247 26.25 -5.70 -7.75
N VAL A 248 25.08 -5.14 -8.02
CA VAL A 248 24.34 -4.30 -7.06
C VAL A 248 23.75 -5.20 -5.99
N ILE A 249 23.19 -6.35 -6.38
CA ILE A 249 22.57 -7.30 -5.46
C ILE A 249 23.62 -7.95 -4.55
N ALA A 250 24.76 -8.34 -5.12
CA ALA A 250 25.87 -8.94 -4.39
C ALA A 250 26.60 -7.96 -3.44
N ASN A 251 26.33 -6.66 -3.53
CA ASN A 251 26.93 -5.65 -2.65
C ASN A 251 25.85 -5.08 -1.73
N ARG A 252 25.99 -5.40 -0.44
CA ARG A 252 25.02 -5.02 0.59
C ARG A 252 24.72 -3.52 0.63
N GLU A 253 25.71 -2.64 0.53
CA GLU A 253 25.47 -1.20 0.61
C GLU A 253 24.79 -0.67 -0.65
N LEU A 254 25.27 -1.09 -1.83
CA LEU A 254 24.65 -0.69 -3.10
C LEU A 254 23.20 -1.19 -3.22
N PHE A 255 22.91 -2.39 -2.73
CA PHE A 255 21.56 -2.92 -2.68
C PHE A 255 20.66 -2.07 -1.78
N ARG A 256 21.13 -1.76 -0.56
CA ARG A 256 20.38 -0.94 0.41
C ARG A 256 20.10 0.45 -0.14
N GLU A 257 21.11 1.11 -0.70
CA GLU A 257 20.97 2.43 -1.33
C GLU A 257 19.93 2.40 -2.47
N ARG A 258 20.01 1.39 -3.36
CA ARG A 258 19.05 1.23 -4.45
C ARG A 258 17.64 1.01 -3.93
N TYR A 259 17.48 0.16 -2.91
CA TYR A 259 16.20 -0.13 -2.29
C TYR A 259 15.57 1.10 -1.65
N ARG A 260 16.35 1.85 -0.85
CA ARG A 260 15.90 3.09 -0.22
C ARG A 260 15.49 4.12 -1.26
N THR A 261 16.23 4.22 -2.36
CA THR A 261 15.92 5.14 -3.48
C THR A 261 14.58 4.79 -4.12
N GLU A 262 14.35 3.53 -4.50
CA GLU A 262 13.08 3.11 -5.13
C GLU A 262 11.90 3.27 -4.16
N LEU A 263 12.06 2.91 -2.88
CA LEU A 263 10.99 3.06 -1.89
C LEU A 263 10.67 4.53 -1.60
N THR A 264 11.69 5.39 -1.51
CA THR A 264 11.49 6.83 -1.31
C THR A 264 10.73 7.43 -2.49
N ARG A 265 11.08 7.03 -3.73
CA ARG A 265 10.37 7.47 -4.94
C ARG A 265 8.91 7.05 -4.95
N LEU A 266 8.53 5.93 -4.34
CA LEU A 266 7.14 5.49 -4.27
C LEU A 266 6.36 6.13 -3.13
N ARG A 267 6.97 6.25 -1.94
CA ARG A 267 6.25 6.60 -0.72
C ARG A 267 6.03 8.10 -0.52
N TYR A 268 6.94 8.91 -1.04
CA TYR A 268 6.94 10.36 -0.82
C TYR A 268 6.64 11.11 -2.10
N ARG A 269 5.84 12.18 -2.01
CA ARG A 269 5.51 13.08 -3.11
C ARG A 269 6.80 13.58 -3.77
N ASP A 270 6.86 13.48 -5.09
CA ASP A 270 8.04 13.81 -5.90
C ASP A 270 9.33 13.05 -5.52
N GLY A 271 9.26 12.07 -4.61
CA GLY A 271 10.39 11.32 -4.09
C GLY A 271 11.18 12.07 -3.02
N VAL A 272 10.55 13.04 -2.34
CA VAL A 272 11.23 13.90 -1.37
C VAL A 272 10.58 13.75 0.03
N PRO A 273 11.27 13.14 1.00
CA PRO A 273 10.78 13.02 2.38
C PRO A 273 10.97 14.35 3.12
N ALA A 274 9.97 15.23 3.00
CA ALA A 274 9.97 16.59 3.53
C ALA A 274 8.90 16.79 4.61
N GLY A 275 8.79 15.85 5.56
CA GLY A 275 7.79 15.89 6.64
C GLY A 275 6.63 14.91 6.43
N TYR A 276 5.77 14.77 7.43
CA TYR A 276 4.68 13.80 7.43
C TYR A 276 3.71 14.01 6.26
N GLU A 277 3.42 15.26 5.92
CA GLU A 277 2.57 15.66 4.79
C GLU A 277 3.16 15.30 3.41
N SER A 278 4.47 15.07 3.33
CA SER A 278 5.14 14.67 2.09
C SER A 278 4.89 13.20 1.76
N ARG A 279 4.54 12.37 2.76
CA ARG A 279 4.14 10.98 2.54
C ARG A 279 2.77 10.94 1.86
N LEU A 280 2.62 10.03 0.90
CA LEU A 280 1.41 9.89 0.09
C LEU A 280 0.35 9.09 0.84
N HIS A 281 -0.40 9.73 1.73
CA HIS A 281 -1.40 9.07 2.59
C HIS A 281 -2.71 8.71 1.89
N TYR A 282 -3.11 9.48 0.87
CA TYR A 282 -4.28 9.19 0.06
C TYR A 282 -3.86 8.34 -1.14
N PHE A 283 -4.41 7.13 -1.26
CA PHE A 283 -3.89 6.16 -2.24
C PHE A 283 -4.19 6.58 -3.69
N SER A 284 -5.24 7.37 -3.94
CA SER A 284 -5.45 7.99 -5.26
C SER A 284 -4.35 9.00 -5.60
N GLU A 285 -3.81 9.70 -4.60
CA GLU A 285 -2.62 10.53 -4.81
C GLU A 285 -1.39 9.67 -5.08
N TRP A 286 -1.21 8.59 -4.31
CA TRP A 286 -0.11 7.64 -4.50
C TRP A 286 -0.07 7.12 -5.94
N ILE A 287 -1.22 6.70 -6.50
CA ILE A 287 -1.30 6.22 -7.90
C ILE A 287 -0.88 7.32 -8.87
N ARG A 288 -1.45 8.52 -8.74
CA ARG A 288 -1.17 9.65 -9.66
C ARG A 288 0.29 10.09 -9.61
N ASP A 289 0.87 10.15 -8.41
CA ASP A 289 2.27 10.52 -8.23
C ASP A 289 3.21 9.40 -8.75
N ALA A 290 2.88 8.12 -8.52
CA ALA A 290 3.60 7.00 -9.09
C ALA A 290 3.52 6.95 -10.62
N GLU A 291 2.38 7.32 -11.21
CA GLU A 291 2.21 7.47 -12.65
C GLU A 291 3.07 8.60 -13.21
N ALA A 292 3.04 9.78 -12.60
CA ALA A 292 3.90 10.91 -12.99
C ALA A 292 5.40 10.56 -12.94
N LYS A 293 5.79 9.61 -12.08
CA LYS A 293 7.16 9.10 -11.96
C LYS A 293 7.48 7.92 -12.89
N GLY A 294 6.53 7.48 -13.71
CA GLY A 294 6.68 6.34 -14.63
C GLY A 294 6.85 4.99 -13.92
N LEU A 295 6.20 4.83 -12.77
CA LEU A 295 6.26 3.61 -11.95
C LEU A 295 5.05 2.71 -12.18
N VAL A 296 3.90 3.31 -12.45
CA VAL A 296 2.63 2.66 -12.79
C VAL A 296 1.92 3.45 -13.90
N GLU A 297 0.85 2.91 -14.46
CA GLU A 297 -0.08 3.57 -15.38
C GLU A 297 -1.50 3.42 -14.81
N ASP A 298 -2.26 4.51 -14.67
CA ASP A 298 -3.68 4.45 -14.27
C ASP A 298 -4.55 4.09 -15.48
N VAL A 299 -4.91 2.81 -15.59
CA VAL A 299 -5.69 2.27 -16.71
C VAL A 299 -7.20 2.34 -16.47
N THR A 300 -7.63 2.94 -15.35
CA THR A 300 -9.04 2.91 -14.91
C THR A 300 -9.97 3.56 -15.93
N ARG A 301 -9.53 4.64 -16.57
CA ARG A 301 -10.32 5.34 -17.60
C ARG A 301 -10.50 4.48 -18.85
N ASP A 302 -9.43 3.81 -19.28
CA ASP A 302 -9.42 2.96 -20.48
C ASP A 302 -10.30 1.72 -20.29
N LEU A 303 -10.40 1.23 -19.06
CA LEU A 303 -11.32 0.15 -18.66
C LEU A 303 -12.80 0.61 -18.53
N GLY A 304 -13.13 1.84 -18.95
CA GLY A 304 -14.50 2.38 -18.90
C GLY A 304 -14.90 2.98 -17.55
N GLY A 305 -13.93 3.39 -16.73
CA GLY A 305 -14.15 4.09 -15.48
C GLY A 305 -14.98 5.37 -15.64
N SER A 306 -15.79 5.66 -14.64
CA SER A 306 -16.55 6.91 -14.55
C SER A 306 -15.90 7.86 -13.57
N GLU A 307 -16.08 9.15 -13.79
CA GLU A 307 -15.55 10.20 -12.92
C GLU A 307 -16.14 10.13 -11.51
N ASP A 308 -15.29 10.18 -10.50
CA ASP A 308 -15.64 10.33 -9.08
C ASP A 308 -15.05 11.66 -8.58
N SER A 309 -15.91 12.65 -8.49
CA SER A 309 -15.57 13.99 -8.01
C SER A 309 -15.80 14.18 -6.51
N ARG A 310 -16.01 13.09 -5.74
CA ARG A 310 -16.24 13.23 -4.29
C ARG A 310 -14.99 13.84 -3.64
N PRO A 311 -15.17 14.84 -2.76
CA PRO A 311 -14.07 15.54 -2.11
C PRO A 311 -13.30 14.60 -1.19
N ILE A 312 -11.98 14.81 -1.13
CA ILE A 312 -11.08 14.15 -0.19
C ILE A 312 -10.84 15.13 0.97
N ARG A 313 -11.11 14.70 2.20
CA ARG A 313 -11.03 15.55 3.41
C ARG A 313 -10.90 14.77 4.73
N TYR A 314 -10.66 13.47 4.68
CA TYR A 314 -10.81 12.59 5.84
C TYR A 314 -9.81 12.93 6.96
N MET A 315 -8.52 12.99 6.66
CA MET A 315 -7.46 13.21 7.65
C MET A 315 -7.59 14.56 8.36
N SER A 316 -7.86 15.66 7.64
CA SER A 316 -7.99 16.98 8.29
C SER A 316 -9.28 17.17 9.09
N THR A 317 -10.28 16.29 8.88
CA THR A 317 -11.53 16.28 9.64
C THR A 317 -11.53 15.27 10.79
N HIS A 318 -10.56 14.35 10.82
CA HIS A 318 -10.35 13.35 11.88
C HIS A 318 -8.91 13.37 12.42
N PRO A 319 -8.34 14.54 12.79
CA PRO A 319 -6.94 14.63 13.21
C PRO A 319 -6.64 13.76 14.45
N GLU A 320 -7.64 13.47 15.28
CA GLU A 320 -7.52 12.61 16.46
C GLU A 320 -7.12 11.16 16.15
N ALA A 321 -7.38 10.69 14.94
CA ALA A 321 -7.01 9.35 14.50
C ALA A 321 -5.50 9.22 14.16
N TYR A 322 -4.79 10.34 14.02
CA TYR A 322 -3.41 10.39 13.56
C TYR A 322 -2.53 11.08 14.60
N ARG A 323 -1.58 10.35 15.19
CA ARG A 323 -0.68 10.90 16.22
C ARG A 323 0.03 12.17 15.75
N GLN A 324 0.58 12.16 14.53
CA GLN A 324 1.31 13.29 13.95
C GLN A 324 0.43 14.54 13.79
N LEU A 325 -0.87 14.37 13.53
CA LEU A 325 -1.80 15.49 13.40
C LEU A 325 -2.26 16.01 14.77
N ARG A 326 -2.41 15.13 15.76
CA ARG A 326 -2.68 15.53 17.14
C ARG A 326 -1.53 16.32 17.76
N GLU A 327 -0.30 15.92 17.48
CA GLU A 327 0.90 16.51 18.06
C GLU A 327 1.30 17.83 17.39
N ASP A 328 0.95 18.03 16.12
CA ASP A 328 1.30 19.25 15.37
C ASP A 328 0.12 19.81 14.54
N PRO A 329 -0.55 20.87 15.00
CA PRO A 329 -1.61 21.54 14.24
C PRO A 329 -1.17 22.12 12.88
N ALA A 330 0.13 22.39 12.68
CA ALA A 330 0.63 22.83 11.37
C ALA A 330 0.48 21.71 10.31
N GLN A 331 0.61 20.45 10.72
CA GLN A 331 0.38 19.29 9.87
C GLN A 331 -1.07 19.20 9.39
N ILE A 332 -2.05 19.56 10.24
CA ILE A 332 -3.46 19.61 9.84
C ILE A 332 -3.66 20.60 8.68
N THR A 333 -2.99 21.75 8.74
CA THR A 333 -3.07 22.78 7.68
C THR A 333 -2.45 22.27 6.38
N ALA A 334 -1.29 21.61 6.46
CA ALA A 334 -0.62 21.03 5.30
C ALA A 334 -1.43 19.91 4.64
N ILE A 335 -2.01 19.01 5.45
CA ILE A 335 -2.91 17.95 4.97
C ILE A 335 -4.16 18.54 4.33
N ARG A 336 -4.78 19.58 4.92
CA ARG A 336 -5.95 20.25 4.32
C ARG A 336 -5.62 20.89 2.97
N ALA A 337 -4.42 21.44 2.80
CA ALA A 337 -3.96 21.96 1.51
C ALA A 337 -3.78 20.83 0.48
N THR A 338 -3.26 19.67 0.90
CA THR A 338 -3.18 18.47 0.07
C THR A 338 -4.56 18.00 -0.36
N GLU A 339 -5.50 17.88 0.57
CA GLU A 339 -6.90 17.52 0.32
C GLU A 339 -7.58 18.47 -0.68
N GLY A 340 -7.41 19.78 -0.51
CA GLY A 340 -7.92 20.79 -1.43
C GLY A 340 -7.36 20.64 -2.85
N ARG A 341 -6.06 20.35 -2.99
CA ARG A 341 -5.45 20.05 -4.29
C ARG A 341 -6.01 18.77 -4.89
N LEU A 342 -6.19 17.71 -4.11
CA LEU A 342 -6.74 16.45 -4.60
C LEU A 342 -8.19 16.59 -5.06
N GLY A 343 -9.00 17.37 -4.34
CA GLY A 343 -10.38 17.67 -4.74
C GLY A 343 -10.52 18.41 -6.08
N ALA A 344 -9.46 19.06 -6.57
CA ALA A 344 -9.45 19.75 -7.86
C ALA A 344 -9.17 18.81 -9.06
N PHE A 345 -8.74 17.57 -8.80
CA PHE A 345 -8.47 16.58 -9.83
C PHE A 345 -9.40 15.39 -9.64
N PRO A 346 -10.44 15.23 -10.47
CA PRO A 346 -11.32 14.09 -10.36
C PRO A 346 -10.55 12.80 -10.68
N ARG A 347 -10.92 11.73 -9.98
CA ARG A 347 -10.40 10.37 -10.21
C ARG A 347 -11.38 9.56 -11.03
N PHE A 348 -10.90 8.56 -11.75
CA PHE A 348 -11.77 7.59 -12.42
C PHE A 348 -11.94 6.37 -11.54
N VAL A 349 -13.14 5.79 -11.56
CA VAL A 349 -13.50 4.61 -10.77
C VAL A 349 -14.31 3.67 -11.64
N ILE A 350 -14.01 2.37 -11.58
CA ILE A 350 -14.91 1.31 -12.07
C ILE A 350 -15.91 1.01 -10.93
N PRO A 351 -17.19 1.36 -11.06
CA PRO A 351 -18.24 1.01 -10.10
C PRO A 351 -18.26 -0.49 -9.84
N LYS A 352 -18.56 -0.88 -8.59
CA LYS A 352 -18.43 -2.28 -8.17
C LYS A 352 -19.30 -3.28 -8.94
N ASP A 353 -20.44 -2.84 -9.43
CA ASP A 353 -21.35 -3.62 -10.28
C ASP A 353 -20.83 -3.82 -11.72
N ARG A 354 -19.83 -3.04 -12.15
CA ARG A 354 -19.19 -3.15 -13.46
C ARG A 354 -17.87 -3.95 -13.45
N ILE A 355 -17.34 -4.30 -12.28
CA ILE A 355 -16.05 -5.01 -12.17
C ILE A 355 -16.09 -6.36 -12.89
N ALA A 356 -17.19 -7.12 -12.76
CA ALA A 356 -17.33 -8.41 -13.44
C ALA A 356 -17.27 -8.30 -14.97
N ALA A 357 -17.70 -7.18 -15.54
CA ALA A 357 -17.71 -6.97 -16.99
C ALA A 357 -16.30 -6.75 -17.57
N ILE A 358 -15.37 -6.22 -16.77
CA ILE A 358 -14.00 -5.90 -17.19
C ILE A 358 -12.97 -6.95 -16.71
N GLU A 359 -13.41 -8.04 -16.08
CA GLU A 359 -12.50 -9.00 -15.42
C GLU A 359 -11.43 -9.56 -16.38
N ASN A 360 -11.81 -9.78 -17.64
CA ASN A 360 -10.90 -10.27 -18.68
C ASN A 360 -9.86 -9.23 -19.16
N GLU A 361 -10.03 -7.97 -18.80
CA GLU A 361 -9.11 -6.87 -19.14
C GLU A 361 -8.13 -6.56 -18.01
N LEU A 362 -8.45 -7.00 -16.80
CA LEU A 362 -7.54 -6.98 -15.65
C LEU A 362 -6.42 -7.99 -15.84
N ARG A 363 -5.22 -7.63 -15.40
CA ARG A 363 -4.02 -8.46 -15.54
C ARG A 363 -3.46 -8.84 -14.18
N THR A 364 -2.84 -10.01 -14.13
CA THR A 364 -1.98 -10.39 -13.00
C THR A 364 -0.95 -9.28 -12.75
N GLY A 365 -0.84 -8.86 -11.49
CA GLY A 365 0.04 -7.78 -11.05
C GLY A 365 -0.57 -6.38 -11.10
N ASP A 366 -1.76 -6.19 -11.68
CA ASP A 366 -2.46 -4.90 -11.59
C ASP A 366 -2.70 -4.57 -10.11
N ILE A 367 -2.39 -3.34 -9.70
CA ILE A 367 -2.63 -2.82 -8.36
C ILE A 367 -4.09 -2.37 -8.31
N ILE A 368 -4.84 -2.89 -7.34
CA ILE A 368 -6.26 -2.64 -7.18
C ILE A 368 -6.47 -1.77 -5.95
N ALA A 369 -7.02 -0.57 -6.14
CA ALA A 369 -7.45 0.29 -5.05
C ALA A 369 -8.97 0.23 -4.90
N ALA A 370 -9.46 -0.39 -3.83
CA ALA A 370 -10.88 -0.47 -3.54
C ALA A 370 -11.38 0.87 -2.98
N VAL A 371 -12.24 1.53 -3.74
CA VAL A 371 -12.74 2.87 -3.48
C VAL A 371 -13.73 2.85 -2.32
N SER A 372 -13.48 3.69 -1.32
CA SER A 372 -14.35 3.82 -0.14
C SER A 372 -15.63 4.57 -0.49
N ASN A 373 -16.75 4.23 0.16
CA ASN A 373 -17.95 5.09 0.16
C ASN A 373 -18.02 6.02 1.39
N MET A 374 -17.06 5.93 2.30
CA MET A 374 -16.95 6.81 3.47
C MET A 374 -16.69 8.25 3.03
N ASP A 375 -17.34 9.20 3.70
CA ASP A 375 -17.19 10.62 3.36
C ASP A 375 -15.74 11.08 3.54
N GLY A 376 -15.21 11.79 2.54
CA GLY A 376 -13.87 12.35 2.58
C GLY A 376 -12.71 11.37 2.36
N LEU A 377 -12.96 10.06 2.29
CA LEU A 377 -11.95 9.03 2.07
C LEU A 377 -12.04 8.47 0.63
N ASP A 378 -10.92 8.39 -0.06
CA ASP A 378 -10.84 7.92 -1.44
C ASP A 378 -10.78 6.39 -1.54
N VAL A 379 -9.82 5.75 -0.87
CA VAL A 379 -9.51 4.33 -0.98
C VAL A 379 -9.55 3.70 0.41
N ALA A 380 -10.34 2.65 0.57
CA ALA A 380 -10.45 1.91 1.82
C ALA A 380 -9.42 0.77 1.94
N HIS A 381 -9.03 0.20 0.80
CA HIS A 381 -8.21 -1.00 0.75
C HIS A 381 -7.41 -1.07 -0.55
N THR A 382 -6.26 -1.74 -0.52
CA THR A 382 -5.45 -1.95 -1.72
C THR A 382 -4.79 -3.33 -1.70
N GLY A 383 -4.44 -3.82 -2.88
CA GLY A 383 -3.78 -5.11 -3.08
C GLY A 383 -3.38 -5.31 -4.55
N VAL A 384 -2.98 -6.53 -4.88
CA VAL A 384 -2.51 -6.92 -6.21
C VAL A 384 -3.46 -7.95 -6.81
N ALA A 385 -3.87 -7.77 -8.06
CA ALA A 385 -4.66 -8.73 -8.81
C ALA A 385 -3.83 -9.99 -9.14
N ILE A 386 -4.39 -11.17 -8.90
CA ILE A 386 -3.79 -12.46 -9.27
C ILE A 386 -4.83 -13.30 -10.00
N LEU A 387 -4.49 -13.78 -11.19
CA LEU A 387 -5.33 -14.74 -11.91
C LEU A 387 -5.21 -16.13 -11.27
N GLN A 388 -6.31 -16.65 -10.72
CA GLN A 388 -6.41 -18.01 -10.20
C GLN A 388 -7.64 -18.70 -10.78
N ASN A 389 -7.44 -19.92 -11.31
CA ASN A 389 -8.53 -20.73 -11.88
C ASN A 389 -9.41 -19.98 -12.89
N GLY A 390 -8.81 -19.08 -13.67
CA GLY A 390 -9.50 -18.27 -14.69
C GLY A 390 -10.28 -17.06 -14.16
N ARG A 391 -10.18 -16.73 -12.87
CA ARG A 391 -10.80 -15.55 -12.25
C ARG A 391 -9.74 -14.67 -11.59
N ILE A 392 -10.02 -13.38 -11.43
CA ILE A 392 -9.12 -12.46 -10.75
C ILE A 392 -9.40 -12.48 -9.26
N HIS A 393 -8.38 -12.78 -8.46
CA HIS A 393 -8.39 -12.72 -7.00
C HIS A 393 -7.50 -11.56 -6.53
N LEU A 394 -7.58 -11.24 -5.23
CA LEU A 394 -6.82 -10.13 -4.65
C LEU A 394 -5.80 -10.67 -3.65
N LEU A 395 -4.51 -10.47 -3.92
CA LEU A 395 -3.45 -10.61 -2.94
C LEU A 395 -3.35 -9.34 -2.10
N ASN A 396 -3.52 -9.44 -0.80
CA ASN A 396 -3.60 -8.28 0.08
C ASN A 396 -3.19 -8.59 1.53
N ALA A 397 -3.08 -7.52 2.32
CA ALA A 397 -3.01 -7.59 3.78
C ALA A 397 -4.40 -7.20 4.32
N PRO A 398 -5.28 -8.15 4.69
CA PRO A 398 -6.72 -7.90 4.80
C PRO A 398 -7.07 -7.07 6.04
N LEU A 399 -6.71 -7.51 7.24
CA LEU A 399 -7.18 -6.95 8.51
C LEU A 399 -6.17 -7.14 9.66
N VAL A 400 -6.34 -6.36 10.74
CA VAL A 400 -5.56 -6.50 11.98
C VAL A 400 -5.82 -7.88 12.60
N GLY A 401 -4.74 -8.56 12.98
CA GLY A 401 -4.79 -9.92 13.55
C GLY A 401 -4.82 -11.03 12.49
N ASP A 402 -4.79 -10.66 11.21
CA ASP A 402 -4.69 -11.59 10.09
C ASP A 402 -3.29 -11.54 9.46
N SER A 403 -3.12 -12.26 8.37
CA SER A 403 -1.89 -12.32 7.58
C SER A 403 -2.15 -11.99 6.11
N VAL A 404 -1.09 -11.65 5.38
CA VAL A 404 -1.16 -11.49 3.92
C VAL A 404 -1.78 -12.73 3.31
N GLU A 405 -2.81 -12.55 2.49
CA GLU A 405 -3.60 -13.64 1.91
C GLU A 405 -3.85 -13.40 0.43
N ILE A 406 -4.39 -14.43 -0.23
CA ILE A 406 -5.09 -14.29 -1.50
C ILE A 406 -6.56 -14.51 -1.21
N SER A 407 -7.41 -13.57 -1.63
CA SER A 407 -8.84 -13.64 -1.34
C SER A 407 -9.46 -14.94 -1.84
N VAL A 408 -10.27 -15.60 -1.02
CA VAL A 408 -10.99 -16.83 -1.41
C VAL A 408 -12.01 -16.52 -2.52
N GLN A 409 -12.72 -15.40 -2.40
CA GLN A 409 -13.64 -14.93 -3.42
C GLN A 409 -12.87 -14.18 -4.53
N PRO A 410 -13.32 -14.27 -5.80
CA PRO A 410 -12.80 -13.41 -6.83
C PRO A 410 -13.12 -11.93 -6.56
N LEU A 411 -12.36 -11.04 -7.19
CA LEU A 411 -12.33 -9.62 -6.93
C LEU A 411 -13.71 -8.97 -7.10
N ALA A 412 -14.42 -9.29 -8.18
CA ALA A 412 -15.73 -8.71 -8.45
C ALA A 412 -16.73 -9.02 -7.32
N GLU A 413 -16.84 -10.29 -6.94
CA GLU A 413 -17.71 -10.77 -5.87
C GLU A 413 -17.31 -10.20 -4.51
N ARG A 414 -16.00 -10.14 -4.23
CA ARG A 414 -15.46 -9.56 -2.99
C ARG A 414 -15.85 -8.09 -2.85
N ILE A 415 -15.56 -7.25 -3.85
CA ILE A 415 -15.85 -5.81 -3.77
C ILE A 415 -17.36 -5.56 -3.74
N LEU A 416 -18.14 -6.33 -4.50
CA LEU A 416 -19.60 -6.25 -4.50
C LEU A 416 -20.18 -6.52 -3.09
N GLY A 417 -19.64 -7.55 -2.42
CA GLY A 417 -20.06 -8.00 -1.10
C GLY A 417 -19.65 -7.11 0.07
N ILE A 418 -18.72 -6.15 -0.12
CA ILE A 418 -18.28 -5.23 0.93
C ILE A 418 -19.09 -3.92 0.84
N PRO A 419 -19.99 -3.62 1.79
CA PRO A 419 -20.87 -2.45 1.70
C PRO A 419 -20.14 -1.11 1.71
N THR A 420 -18.98 -1.05 2.36
CA THR A 420 -18.16 0.17 2.49
C THR A 420 -17.30 0.46 1.26
N GLN A 421 -17.35 -0.40 0.23
CA GLN A 421 -16.65 -0.22 -1.02
C GLN A 421 -17.65 0.06 -2.15
N SER A 422 -17.25 0.95 -3.05
CA SER A 422 -18.08 1.46 -4.15
C SER A 422 -17.56 1.11 -5.54
N GLY A 423 -16.30 0.68 -5.64
CA GLY A 423 -15.67 0.38 -6.92
C GLY A 423 -14.17 0.16 -6.77
N ILE A 424 -13.45 0.18 -7.89
CA ILE A 424 -11.98 0.06 -7.95
C ILE A 424 -11.34 1.12 -8.84
N ILE A 425 -10.09 1.47 -8.50
CA ILE A 425 -9.10 2.10 -9.39
C ILE A 425 -8.07 1.03 -9.70
N VAL A 426 -7.58 0.99 -10.95
CA VAL A 426 -6.65 -0.03 -11.44
C VAL A 426 -5.38 0.67 -11.93
N ALA A 427 -4.27 0.41 -11.24
CA ALA A 427 -2.95 0.92 -11.62
C ALA A 427 -2.06 -0.24 -12.07
N ARG A 428 -1.53 -0.17 -13.29
CA ARG A 428 -0.70 -1.22 -13.88
C ARG A 428 0.79 -0.93 -13.65
N PRO A 429 1.57 -1.82 -13.01
CA PRO A 429 3.00 -1.62 -12.85
C PRO A 429 3.73 -1.46 -14.19
N LEU A 430 4.65 -0.49 -14.26
CA LEU A 430 5.52 -0.29 -15.43
C LEU A 430 6.92 -0.84 -15.15
N PRO A 431 7.57 -1.51 -16.11
CA PRO A 431 8.95 -1.94 -15.94
C PRO A 431 9.88 -0.73 -15.80
N PRO A 432 11.03 -0.86 -15.11
CA PRO A 432 12.04 0.19 -15.13
C PRO A 432 12.49 0.48 -16.57
N PRO A 433 12.88 1.73 -16.90
CA PRO A 433 13.41 2.05 -18.22
C PRO A 433 14.58 1.12 -18.54
N THR A 434 14.59 0.55 -19.74
CA THR A 434 15.76 -0.19 -20.24
C THR A 434 16.89 0.81 -20.41
N SER A 435 17.98 0.65 -19.67
CA SER A 435 19.22 1.39 -19.93
C SER A 435 19.73 0.98 -21.31
N ASN A 436 19.51 1.82 -22.32
CA ASN A 436 20.11 1.68 -23.64
C ASN A 436 21.62 1.91 -23.58
#